data_AF-A0A2X2DET6-F1
#
_entry.id   AF-A0A2X2DET6-F1
#
_cell.length_a   1.000
_cell.length_b   1.000
_cell.length_c   1.000
_cell.angle_alpha   90.00
_cell.angle_beta   90.00
_cell.angle_gamma   90.00
#
_symmetry.space_group_name_H-M   'P 1'
#
loop_
_entity.id
_entity.type
_entity.pdbx_description
1 polymer ?
#
loop_
_entity_poly.entity_id
_entity_poly.type
_entity_poly.pdbx_seq_one_letter_code
_entity_poly.pdbx_strand_id
1 'polypeptide(L)'
;MLSKDPKSTPIDPASVLKDEAINQVKNRVQSKVNETLSTPTQKVAGMASAAASLTQSASASANRVTAHPLIHGGGFTGGQTFAENQALQAAHGALLDALGMDSLESGLVFTCTIGGLPDDTFQVTEFNLTEGLSSLFSLSISAVSALPFIDFQRHLGLASSLTVKRDGVLIRKVNGILAGAVQGNTDGVKTWYHFDIRPEMWVMTLNQDSRIFQHQSVPTILKTLLDEAHVKADCQFYREDLHPERLYTTQKRESAFDFWCRLAFEEGINFWFEEEQLFYSDEHMGMTAGIHLTYNPQADTDISDSTAMTWQYGEYLCVDETIHKDNNFVRPSYPLSHEKKIEQGGQHSVFESYGRFQLDDEGRPLTQVRFEQLRNGSKVGQATTNCFALMPGKIFTLSQHPHQPMNDRWQVISVSHHGVQPLADNSGGEGTQLSNSVSFIPGTQEWRPPYRYKPTADGDEVATVVGPPGEEIYVNEYGAVKVHFHWDRRGSADHSASCWVRVAMGWSGNGYGFSAVPRIGTQVLVSYLNGDIDRPIITGCTYDGRNAPPIKFPENKTQTTFRSQTHKGEGFNELRF
;
A
#
# COMPACT_ATOMS: atom_id res chain seq x y z
N MET A 1 -46.54 10.24 28.25
CA MET A 1 -47.03 9.46 29.40
C MET A 1 -46.28 8.13 29.37
N LEU A 2 -45.44 7.70 30.31
CA LEU A 2 -45.11 8.09 31.68
C LEU A 2 -43.61 7.75 31.89
N SER A 3 -42.87 8.62 32.58
CA SER A 3 -41.52 8.37 33.09
C SER A 3 -41.55 7.42 34.29
N LYS A 4 -40.50 6.61 34.47
CA LYS A 4 -40.24 5.86 35.71
C LYS A 4 -38.90 6.32 36.29
N ASP A 5 -38.98 6.97 37.44
CA ASP A 5 -37.84 7.23 38.33
C ASP A 5 -37.42 5.94 39.06
N PRO A 6 -36.11 5.72 39.33
CA PRO A 6 -35.66 4.73 40.29
C PRO A 6 -35.43 5.35 41.68
N LYS A 7 -35.90 4.61 42.69
CA LYS A 7 -35.83 4.89 44.14
C LYS A 7 -34.39 4.98 44.66
N SER A 8 -34.13 5.94 45.57
CA SER A 8 -32.92 5.98 46.38
C SER A 8 -33.01 5.03 47.60
N THR A 9 -31.91 4.35 47.89
CA THR A 9 -31.67 3.60 49.14
C THR A 9 -31.03 4.51 50.20
N PRO A 10 -31.38 4.39 51.49
CA PRO A 10 -30.79 5.23 52.55
C PRO A 10 -29.39 4.74 52.94
N ILE A 11 -28.44 5.68 53.07
CA ILE A 11 -27.08 5.43 53.58
C ILE A 11 -27.14 5.40 55.12
N ASP A 12 -26.59 4.34 55.72
CA ASP A 12 -26.47 4.17 57.17
C ASP A 12 -25.40 5.13 57.74
N PRO A 13 -25.75 6.12 58.58
CA PRO A 13 -24.80 7.10 59.10
C PRO A 13 -23.71 6.48 59.99
N ALA A 14 -23.88 5.25 60.48
CA ALA A 14 -22.86 4.55 61.27
C ALA A 14 -21.69 4.03 60.42
N SER A 15 -21.87 3.76 59.12
CA SER A 15 -20.78 3.34 58.23
C SER A 15 -19.90 4.53 57.83
N VAL A 16 -20.51 5.69 57.61
CA VAL A 16 -19.81 6.93 57.23
C VAL A 16 -18.88 7.41 58.35
N LEU A 17 -19.31 7.35 59.61
CA LEU A 17 -18.49 7.73 60.76
C LEU A 17 -17.31 6.77 61.00
N LYS A 18 -17.46 5.50 60.64
CA LYS A 18 -16.40 4.49 60.78
C LYS A 18 -15.32 4.67 59.72
N ASP A 19 -15.71 4.95 58.47
CA ASP A 19 -14.78 5.22 57.37
C ASP A 19 -14.05 6.56 57.56
N GLU A 20 -14.73 7.57 58.09
CA GLU A 20 -14.12 8.86 58.41
C GLU A 20 -13.10 8.75 59.55
N ALA A 21 -13.39 7.96 60.60
CA ALA A 21 -12.46 7.68 61.69
C ALA A 21 -11.23 6.87 61.21
N ILE A 22 -11.42 5.88 60.33
CA ILE A 22 -10.33 5.09 59.75
C ILE A 22 -9.44 5.97 58.87
N ASN A 23 -10.02 6.86 58.07
CA ASN A 23 -9.26 7.77 57.21
C ASN A 23 -8.50 8.83 58.03
N GLN A 24 -9.05 9.34 59.13
CA GLN A 24 -8.33 10.25 60.02
C GLN A 24 -7.15 9.56 60.72
N VAL A 25 -7.30 8.30 61.14
CA VAL A 25 -6.19 7.52 61.72
C VAL A 25 -5.12 7.23 60.68
N LYS A 26 -5.51 6.85 59.45
CA LYS A 26 -4.59 6.59 58.34
C LYS A 26 -3.78 7.84 57.98
N ASN A 27 -4.44 8.99 57.87
CA ASN A 27 -3.77 10.26 57.57
C ASN A 27 -2.81 10.71 58.69
N ARG A 28 -3.15 10.44 59.96
CA ARG A 28 -2.31 10.79 61.11
C ARG A 28 -1.11 9.85 61.28
N VAL A 29 -1.24 8.58 60.88
CA VAL A 29 -0.12 7.64 60.79
C VAL A 29 0.79 8.04 59.63
N GLN A 30 0.22 8.43 58.49
CA GLN A 30 0.98 8.81 57.30
C GLN A 30 1.72 10.15 57.48
N SER A 31 1.15 11.11 58.22
CA SER A 31 1.85 12.35 58.56
C SER A 31 3.04 12.09 59.51
N LYS A 32 2.88 11.21 60.50
CA LYS A 32 3.99 10.81 61.39
C LYS A 32 5.08 10.02 60.67
N VAL A 33 4.72 9.14 59.74
CA VAL A 33 5.69 8.40 58.91
C VAL A 33 6.49 9.36 58.02
N ASN A 34 5.85 10.39 57.48
CA ASN A 34 6.54 11.41 56.69
C ASN A 34 7.44 12.33 57.53
N GLU A 35 7.10 12.62 58.79
CA GLU A 35 7.97 13.41 59.68
C GLU A 35 9.21 12.64 60.18
N THR A 36 9.23 11.31 60.08
CA THR A 36 10.31 10.47 60.65
C THR A 36 11.28 9.91 59.60
N LEU A 37 11.01 10.10 58.30
CA LEU A 37 11.79 9.52 57.19
C LEU A 37 12.56 10.59 56.41
N SER A 38 13.80 10.30 56.03
CA SER A 38 14.60 11.18 55.17
C SER A 38 14.04 11.24 53.75
N THR A 39 14.27 12.37 53.06
CA THR A 39 13.77 12.70 51.71
C THR A 39 13.93 11.59 50.65
N PRO A 40 15.02 10.79 50.63
CA PRO A 40 15.15 9.67 49.70
C PRO A 40 14.15 8.53 49.95
N THR A 41 13.83 8.24 51.21
CA THR A 41 12.93 7.14 51.59
C THR A 41 11.46 7.46 51.28
N GLN A 42 11.09 8.74 51.30
CA GLN A 42 9.76 9.21 50.88
C GLN A 42 9.53 9.02 49.36
N LYS A 43 10.57 9.22 48.53
CA LYS A 43 10.48 8.95 47.08
C LYS A 43 10.25 7.47 46.78
N VAL A 44 10.96 6.57 47.46
CA VAL A 44 10.81 5.11 47.28
C VAL A 44 9.42 4.64 47.71
N ALA A 45 8.87 5.17 48.80
CA ALA A 45 7.49 4.85 49.23
C ALA A 45 6.43 5.37 48.25
N GLY A 46 6.63 6.55 47.65
CA GLY A 46 5.77 7.08 46.59
C GLY A 46 5.77 6.21 45.34
N MET A 47 6.94 5.73 44.90
CA MET A 47 7.09 4.85 43.74
C MET A 47 6.39 3.50 43.94
N ALA A 48 6.48 2.91 45.14
CA ALA A 48 5.79 1.66 45.46
C ALA A 48 4.25 1.79 45.44
N SER A 49 3.72 2.96 45.83
CA SER A 49 2.27 3.22 45.80
C SER A 49 1.72 3.42 44.38
N ALA A 50 2.51 3.98 43.47
CA ALA A 50 2.15 4.13 42.05
C ALA A 50 2.20 2.81 41.29
N ALA A 51 3.15 1.93 41.61
CA ALA A 51 3.23 0.59 41.02
C ALA A 51 2.02 -0.30 41.40
N ALA A 52 1.51 -0.14 42.63
CA ALA A 52 0.35 -0.89 43.13
C ALA A 52 -0.99 -0.46 42.51
N SER A 53 -1.15 0.82 42.12
CA SER A 53 -2.36 1.31 41.46
C SER A 53 -2.43 0.91 39.98
N LEU A 54 -1.28 0.83 39.31
CA LEU A 54 -1.17 0.41 37.91
C LEU A 54 -1.38 -1.10 37.70
N THR A 55 -1.02 -1.92 38.68
CA THR A 55 -1.29 -3.37 38.63
C THR A 55 -2.78 -3.70 38.78
N GLN A 56 -3.55 -2.87 39.51
CA GLN A 56 -4.99 -3.02 39.60
C GLN A 56 -5.71 -2.66 38.29
N SER A 57 -5.26 -1.63 37.56
CA SER A 57 -5.89 -1.25 36.28
C SER A 57 -5.63 -2.26 35.16
N ALA A 58 -4.43 -2.86 35.11
CA ALA A 58 -4.08 -3.91 34.15
C ALA A 58 -4.95 -5.18 34.31
N SER A 59 -5.26 -5.57 35.55
CA SER A 59 -6.09 -6.75 35.84
C SER A 59 -7.56 -6.60 35.41
N ALA A 60 -8.08 -5.37 35.37
CA ALA A 60 -9.46 -5.09 34.95
C ALA A 60 -9.64 -5.15 33.43
N SER A 61 -8.60 -4.84 32.66
CA SER A 61 -8.62 -4.86 31.18
C SER A 61 -8.55 -6.28 30.62
N ALA A 62 -7.83 -7.19 31.29
CA ALA A 62 -7.69 -8.59 30.86
C ALA A 62 -9.02 -9.38 30.88
N ASN A 63 -9.96 -9.01 31.76
CA ASN A 63 -11.23 -9.73 31.91
C ASN A 63 -12.31 -9.36 30.85
N ARG A 64 -12.05 -8.40 29.95
CA ARG A 64 -13.03 -8.01 28.91
C ARG A 64 -12.90 -8.76 27.58
N VAL A 65 -11.84 -9.56 27.39
CA VAL A 65 -11.52 -10.17 26.08
C VAL A 65 -12.23 -11.51 25.84
N THR A 66 -12.82 -12.14 26.85
CA THR A 66 -13.35 -13.52 26.74
C THR A 66 -14.81 -13.66 26.34
N ALA A 67 -15.42 -12.71 25.62
CA ALA A 67 -16.82 -12.83 25.21
C ALA A 67 -17.13 -12.24 23.82
N HIS A 68 -16.94 -13.03 22.75
CA HIS A 68 -17.89 -13.09 21.62
C HIS A 68 -17.64 -14.31 20.71
N PRO A 69 -18.69 -14.95 20.15
CA PRO A 69 -18.58 -16.19 19.37
C PRO A 69 -18.42 -15.97 17.85
N LEU A 70 -17.48 -16.73 17.29
CA LEU A 70 -17.23 -17.23 15.92
C LEU A 70 -18.13 -16.76 14.74
N ILE A 71 -17.47 -16.24 13.68
CA ILE A 71 -17.97 -16.22 12.29
C ILE A 71 -17.06 -17.10 11.41
N HIS A 72 -17.67 -17.89 10.54
CA HIS A 72 -17.01 -18.87 9.65
C HIS A 72 -16.37 -18.21 8.41
N GLY A 73 -15.08 -18.47 8.21
CA GLY A 73 -14.34 -18.19 6.99
C GLY A 73 -12.86 -18.43 7.26
N GLY A 74 -12.25 -19.44 6.64
CA GLY A 74 -10.87 -19.83 6.87
C GLY A 74 -9.89 -18.71 6.53
N GLY A 75 -9.38 -18.05 7.55
CA GLY A 75 -8.29 -17.08 7.55
C GLY A 75 -7.69 -17.07 8.95
N PHE A 76 -6.39 -16.86 9.06
CA PHE A 76 -5.66 -16.83 10.33
C PHE A 76 -6.32 -15.86 11.33
N THR A 77 -7.20 -16.35 12.19
CA THR A 77 -7.81 -15.57 13.27
C THR A 77 -7.09 -15.91 14.56
N GLY A 78 -6.17 -15.04 14.97
CA GLY A 78 -5.45 -15.17 16.24
C GLY A 78 -4.20 -14.32 16.43
N GLY A 79 -3.80 -13.48 15.46
CA GLY A 79 -2.70 -12.53 15.63
C GLY A 79 -3.19 -11.20 16.20
N GLN A 80 -2.42 -10.60 17.12
CA GLN A 80 -2.61 -9.22 17.55
C GLN A 80 -2.38 -8.29 16.35
N THR A 81 -3.21 -7.26 16.22
CA THR A 81 -3.05 -6.23 15.18
C THR A 81 -1.78 -5.41 15.41
N PHE A 82 -1.24 -4.76 14.35
CA PHE A 82 -0.10 -3.85 14.48
C PHE A 82 -0.36 -2.75 15.53
N ALA A 83 -1.58 -2.22 15.60
CA ALA A 83 -1.97 -1.21 16.58
C ALA A 83 -1.96 -1.73 18.04
N GLU A 84 -2.40 -2.97 18.26
CA GLU A 84 -2.35 -3.61 19.58
C GLU A 84 -0.91 -3.89 20.03
N ASN A 85 -0.05 -4.32 19.09
CA ASN A 85 1.38 -4.49 19.35
C ASN A 85 2.09 -3.14 19.60
N GLN A 86 1.76 -2.10 18.83
CA GLN A 86 2.29 -0.75 19.02
C GLN A 86 1.90 -0.15 20.38
N ALA A 87 0.66 -0.39 20.84
CA ALA A 87 0.21 0.04 22.16
C ALA A 87 0.92 -0.71 23.30
N LEU A 88 1.18 -2.01 23.14
CA LEU A 88 1.96 -2.80 24.08
C LEU A 88 3.41 -2.30 24.16
N GLN A 89 4.03 -2.02 23.00
CA GLN A 89 5.38 -1.47 22.90
C GLN A 89 5.48 -0.06 23.50
N ALA A 90 4.49 0.82 23.28
CA ALA A 90 4.45 2.14 23.88
C ALA A 90 4.34 2.09 25.41
N ALA A 91 3.56 1.15 25.94
CA ALA A 91 3.45 0.93 27.39
C ALA A 91 4.75 0.37 27.99
N HIS A 92 5.48 -0.49 27.26
CA HIS A 92 6.78 -1.00 27.67
C HIS A 92 7.85 0.11 27.66
N GLY A 93 7.90 0.95 26.62
CA GLY A 93 8.80 2.10 26.54
C GLY A 93 8.58 3.09 27.69
N ALA A 94 7.32 3.44 27.99
CA ALA A 94 6.99 4.32 29.10
C ALA A 94 7.37 3.73 30.48
N LEU A 95 7.37 2.40 30.62
CA LEU A 95 7.83 1.73 31.83
C LEU A 95 9.36 1.83 31.98
N LEU A 96 10.11 1.68 30.89
CA LEU A 96 11.57 1.78 30.89
C LEU A 96 12.05 3.21 31.19
N ASP A 97 11.39 4.22 30.59
CA ASP A 97 11.62 5.64 30.91
C ASP A 97 11.36 5.93 32.40
N ALA A 98 10.26 5.40 32.95
CA ALA A 98 9.90 5.58 34.35
C ALA A 98 10.86 4.90 35.34
N LEU A 99 11.60 3.87 34.88
CA LEU A 99 12.60 3.14 35.67
C LEU A 99 14.00 3.76 35.59
N GLY A 100 14.21 4.80 34.78
CA GLY A 100 15.50 5.48 34.66
C GLY A 100 16.62 4.56 34.15
N MET A 101 16.25 3.54 33.35
CA MET A 101 17.17 2.58 32.76
C MET A 101 17.70 3.01 31.38
N ASP A 102 17.64 4.31 31.07
CA ASP A 102 18.43 4.89 29.99
C ASP A 102 19.90 4.80 30.38
N SER A 103 20.56 3.71 29.98
CA SER A 103 22.00 3.72 29.81
C SER A 103 22.34 4.94 28.95
N LEU A 104 23.24 5.79 29.43
CA LEU A 104 23.86 6.86 28.64
C LEU A 104 24.64 6.23 27.48
N GLU A 105 23.91 5.85 26.44
CA GLU A 105 24.43 5.39 25.16
C GLU A 105 25.04 6.60 24.46
N SER A 106 26.33 6.84 24.69
CA SER A 106 27.09 7.85 23.96
C SER A 106 27.44 7.33 22.56
N GLY A 107 27.25 8.16 21.54
CA GLY A 107 27.56 7.81 20.15
C GLY A 107 26.38 7.25 19.36
N LEU A 108 26.68 6.72 18.18
CA LEU A 108 25.71 6.13 17.26
C LEU A 108 25.41 4.67 17.67
N VAL A 109 24.13 4.35 17.83
CA VAL A 109 23.69 3.01 18.25
C VAL A 109 22.53 2.53 17.37
N PHE A 110 22.59 1.25 17.00
CA PHE A 110 21.54 0.55 16.26
C PHE A 110 20.90 -0.51 17.15
N THR A 111 19.58 -0.49 17.23
CA THR A 111 18.78 -1.48 17.96
C THR A 111 17.67 -2.01 17.06
N CYS A 112 17.17 -3.20 17.34
CA CYS A 112 16.05 -3.77 16.59
C CYS A 112 15.03 -4.43 17.51
N THR A 113 13.78 -4.43 17.06
CA THR A 113 12.68 -5.19 17.68
C THR A 113 12.20 -6.20 16.64
N ILE A 114 12.10 -7.48 17.02
CA ILE A 114 11.72 -8.58 16.11
C ILE A 114 10.46 -9.26 16.64
N GLY A 115 9.33 -8.97 16.01
CA GLY A 115 8.03 -9.49 16.40
C GLY A 115 7.68 -9.16 17.86
N GLY A 116 7.22 -10.17 18.61
CA GLY A 116 6.93 -10.06 20.03
C GLY A 116 8.07 -10.47 20.97
N LEU A 117 9.32 -10.52 20.47
CA LEU A 117 10.48 -10.83 21.32
C LEU A 117 10.89 -9.59 22.14
N PRO A 118 11.47 -9.79 23.35
CA PRO A 118 12.01 -8.68 24.15
C PRO A 118 13.03 -7.83 23.37
N ASP A 119 13.03 -6.52 23.62
CA ASP A 119 13.87 -5.55 22.88
C ASP A 119 15.38 -5.80 23.05
N ASP A 120 15.81 -6.47 24.13
CA ASP A 120 17.20 -6.82 24.43
C ASP A 120 17.63 -8.19 23.88
N THR A 121 16.74 -8.88 23.15
CA THR A 121 17.01 -10.23 22.62
C THR A 121 18.16 -10.25 21.63
N PHE A 122 18.31 -9.18 20.84
CA PHE A 122 19.27 -9.10 19.75
C PHE A 122 20.15 -7.86 19.85
N GLN A 123 21.43 -8.05 19.56
CA GLN A 123 22.38 -6.95 19.36
C GLN A 123 22.66 -6.84 17.86
N VAL A 124 22.32 -5.69 17.27
CA VAL A 124 22.57 -5.43 15.84
C VAL A 124 24.07 -5.34 15.59
N THR A 125 24.56 -6.09 14.61
CA THR A 125 25.94 -6.02 14.13
C THR A 125 26.04 -5.22 12.83
N GLU A 126 25.05 -5.38 11.95
CA GLU A 126 25.02 -4.72 10.64
C GLU A 126 23.57 -4.57 10.18
N PHE A 127 23.27 -3.52 9.41
CA PHE A 127 22.04 -3.48 8.62
C PHE A 127 22.28 -2.88 7.23
N ASN A 128 21.41 -3.27 6.30
CA ASN A 128 21.30 -2.71 4.96
C ASN A 128 19.84 -2.32 4.74
N LEU A 129 19.58 -1.04 4.47
CA LEU A 129 18.25 -0.51 4.18
C LEU A 129 18.25 0.13 2.79
N THR A 130 17.39 -0.33 1.90
CA THR A 130 17.17 0.28 0.58
C THR A 130 15.74 0.77 0.46
N GLU A 131 15.58 2.05 0.15
CA GLU A 131 14.28 2.72 0.01
C GLU A 131 14.22 3.45 -1.33
N GLY A 132 13.03 3.49 -1.93
CA GLY A 132 12.79 4.19 -3.17
C GLY A 132 11.39 4.76 -3.24
N LEU A 133 11.24 5.92 -3.86
CA LEU A 133 9.95 6.50 -4.18
C LEU A 133 9.18 5.53 -5.08
N SER A 134 7.95 5.25 -4.69
CA SER A 134 7.06 4.27 -5.33
C SER A 134 7.66 2.86 -5.44
N SER A 135 8.43 2.45 -4.43
CA SER A 135 9.04 1.12 -4.31
C SER A 135 8.90 0.60 -2.88
N LEU A 136 8.69 -0.71 -2.71
CA LEU A 136 8.72 -1.34 -1.39
C LEU A 136 10.15 -1.33 -0.86
N PHE A 137 10.37 -0.82 0.36
CA PHE A 137 11.71 -0.87 0.94
C PHE A 137 12.16 -2.30 1.29
N SER A 138 13.46 -2.47 1.45
CA SER A 138 14.10 -3.69 1.94
C SER A 138 14.99 -3.34 3.12
N LEU A 139 14.74 -3.94 4.28
CA LEU A 139 15.60 -3.80 5.45
C LEU A 139 16.12 -5.18 5.83
N SER A 140 17.43 -5.38 5.72
CA SER A 140 18.10 -6.61 6.16
C SER A 140 18.95 -6.29 7.38
N ILE A 141 18.77 -7.04 8.47
CA ILE A 141 19.48 -6.86 9.74
C ILE A 141 20.27 -8.12 10.04
N SER A 142 21.56 -7.98 10.30
CA SER A 142 22.38 -9.00 10.92
C SER A 142 22.51 -8.69 12.41
N ALA A 143 22.25 -9.69 13.25
CA ALA A 143 22.27 -9.53 14.69
C ALA A 143 22.80 -10.79 15.39
N VAL A 144 23.21 -10.62 16.64
CA VAL A 144 23.64 -11.72 17.51
C VAL A 144 22.75 -11.81 18.75
N SER A 145 22.51 -13.02 19.22
CA SER A 145 21.77 -13.29 20.47
C SER A 145 22.46 -14.37 21.28
N ALA A 146 22.29 -14.33 22.61
CA ALA A 146 22.64 -15.45 23.49
C ALA A 146 21.66 -16.64 23.37
N LEU A 147 20.48 -16.41 22.77
CA LEU A 147 19.51 -17.48 22.54
C LEU A 147 20.01 -18.40 21.41
N PRO A 148 20.17 -19.71 21.67
CA PRO A 148 20.68 -20.65 20.68
C PRO A 148 19.62 -21.06 19.63
N PHE A 149 18.35 -20.75 19.88
CA PHE A 149 17.23 -21.13 19.03
C PHE A 149 16.05 -20.16 19.19
N ILE A 150 15.39 -19.86 18.07
CA ILE A 150 14.17 -19.06 18.00
C ILE A 150 13.20 -19.74 17.01
N ASP A 151 11.94 -19.88 17.41
CA ASP A 151 10.89 -20.42 16.54
C ASP A 151 10.36 -19.32 15.59
N PHE A 152 11.05 -19.13 14.46
CA PHE A 152 10.75 -18.06 13.51
C PHE A 152 9.30 -18.06 13.02
N GLN A 153 8.66 -19.22 12.89
CA GLN A 153 7.29 -19.31 12.38
C GLN A 153 6.28 -18.55 13.24
N ARG A 154 6.56 -18.36 14.54
CA ARG A 154 5.70 -17.58 15.45
C ARG A 154 5.87 -16.07 15.28
N HIS A 155 6.91 -15.64 14.58
CA HIS A 155 7.30 -14.23 14.47
C HIS A 155 7.16 -13.67 13.04
N LEU A 156 7.10 -14.53 12.02
CA LEU A 156 6.86 -14.10 10.64
C LEU A 156 5.53 -13.33 10.52
N GLY A 157 5.57 -12.22 9.79
CA GLY A 157 4.44 -11.32 9.60
C GLY A 157 4.16 -10.38 10.78
N LEU A 158 4.86 -10.51 11.90
CA LEU A 158 4.72 -9.59 13.04
C LEU A 158 5.55 -8.32 12.85
N ALA A 159 5.08 -7.24 13.48
CA ALA A 159 5.75 -5.94 13.51
C ALA A 159 7.22 -6.08 13.95
N SER A 160 8.13 -5.52 13.17
CA SER A 160 9.56 -5.50 13.44
C SER A 160 10.15 -4.18 12.99
N SER A 161 11.24 -3.74 13.62
CA SER A 161 11.81 -2.42 13.32
C SER A 161 13.30 -2.33 13.56
N LEU A 162 13.95 -1.41 12.84
CA LEU A 162 15.28 -0.89 13.16
C LEU A 162 15.13 0.50 13.78
N THR A 163 15.85 0.77 14.85
CA THR A 163 15.93 2.07 15.50
C THR A 163 17.36 2.56 15.54
N VAL A 164 17.58 3.76 15.00
CA VAL A 164 18.89 4.43 14.99
C VAL A 164 18.84 5.61 15.96
N LYS A 165 19.78 5.62 16.91
CA LYS A 165 19.93 6.67 17.93
C LYS A 165 21.32 7.28 17.89
N ARG A 166 21.44 8.55 18.24
CA ARG A 166 22.71 9.20 18.53
C ARG A 166 22.65 9.88 19.89
N ASP A 167 23.62 9.57 20.74
CA ASP A 167 23.71 10.14 22.10
C ASP A 167 22.40 9.99 22.88
N GLY A 168 21.76 8.81 22.74
CA GLY A 168 20.44 8.50 23.31
C GLY A 168 19.23 9.11 22.58
N VAL A 169 19.43 10.06 21.65
CA VAL A 169 18.34 10.71 20.90
C VAL A 169 17.96 9.89 19.67
N LEU A 170 16.65 9.64 19.49
CA LEU A 170 16.12 8.98 18.30
C LEU A 170 16.37 9.82 17.06
N ILE A 171 17.07 9.25 16.07
CA ILE A 171 17.21 9.87 14.75
C ILE A 171 16.03 9.45 13.88
N ARG A 172 15.80 8.14 13.73
CA ARG A 172 14.71 7.58 12.92
C ARG A 172 14.44 6.13 13.31
N LYS A 173 13.18 5.72 13.20
CA LYS A 173 12.73 4.34 13.33
C LYS A 173 12.13 3.88 12.01
N VAL A 174 12.57 2.71 11.54
CA VAL A 174 12.07 2.09 10.30
C VAL A 174 11.22 0.90 10.69
N ASN A 175 9.91 1.02 10.51
CA ASN A 175 8.93 0.02 10.90
C ASN A 175 8.51 -0.83 9.69
N GLY A 176 8.31 -2.12 9.91
CA GLY A 176 7.79 -3.04 8.93
C GLY A 176 7.33 -4.34 9.56
N ILE A 177 7.22 -5.38 8.74
CA ILE A 177 6.88 -6.74 9.14
C ILE A 177 8.06 -7.67 8.89
N LEU A 178 8.22 -8.67 9.76
CA LEU A 178 9.23 -9.72 9.58
C LEU A 178 8.84 -10.62 8.41
N ALA A 179 9.47 -10.43 7.25
CA ALA A 179 9.21 -11.21 6.04
C ALA A 179 10.05 -12.50 6.00
N GLY A 180 11.24 -12.49 6.60
CA GLY A 180 12.16 -13.61 6.60
C GLY A 180 13.09 -13.59 7.81
N ALA A 181 13.54 -14.76 8.23
CA ALA A 181 14.52 -14.93 9.29
C ALA A 181 15.40 -16.15 9.00
N VAL A 182 16.69 -16.03 9.27
CA VAL A 182 17.68 -17.09 9.08
C VAL A 182 18.53 -17.19 10.34
N GLN A 183 18.67 -18.40 10.87
CA GLN A 183 19.65 -18.71 11.92
C GLN A 183 20.98 -19.05 11.26
N GLY A 184 22.02 -18.32 11.63
CA GLY A 184 23.40 -18.54 11.20
C GLY A 184 24.17 -19.48 12.12
N ASN A 185 25.50 -19.35 12.11
CA ASN A 185 26.39 -20.15 12.93
C ASN A 185 26.31 -19.75 14.42
N THR A 186 26.81 -20.62 15.30
CA THR A 186 27.06 -20.31 16.71
C THR A 186 28.54 -20.48 17.04
N ASP A 187 29.08 -19.60 17.88
CA ASP A 187 30.45 -19.71 18.41
C ASP A 187 30.50 -20.41 19.78
N GLY A 188 29.35 -20.89 20.27
CA GLY A 188 29.18 -21.50 21.59
C GLY A 188 28.72 -20.53 22.69
N VAL A 189 28.74 -19.22 22.44
CA VAL A 189 28.25 -18.17 23.36
C VAL A 189 27.10 -17.39 22.73
N LYS A 190 27.27 -16.98 21.47
CA LYS A 190 26.29 -16.25 20.69
C LYS A 190 25.90 -17.05 19.44
N THR A 191 24.71 -16.77 18.95
CA THR A 191 24.19 -17.27 17.68
C THR A 191 23.88 -16.08 16.79
N TRP A 192 24.28 -16.17 15.53
CA TRP A 192 24.03 -15.14 14.53
C TRP A 192 22.66 -15.34 13.90
N TYR A 193 21.98 -14.25 13.61
CA TYR A 193 20.67 -14.21 12.98
C TYR A 193 20.65 -13.15 11.88
N HIS A 194 19.90 -13.43 10.83
CA HIS A 194 19.62 -12.50 9.75
C HIS A 194 18.12 -12.33 9.60
N PHE A 195 17.64 -11.10 9.53
CA PHE A 195 16.23 -10.77 9.44
C PHE A 195 15.95 -9.90 8.23
N ASP A 196 14.92 -10.26 7.47
CA ASP A 196 14.40 -9.46 6.37
C ASP A 196 13.08 -8.81 6.80
N ILE A 197 13.07 -7.48 6.83
CA ILE A 197 11.93 -6.65 7.19
C ILE A 197 11.46 -5.90 5.94
N ARG A 198 10.13 -5.89 5.74
CA ARG A 198 9.46 -5.27 4.59
C ARG A 198 8.36 -4.31 5.06
N PRO A 199 7.96 -3.30 4.27
CA PRO A 199 6.79 -2.49 4.59
C PRO A 199 5.53 -3.36 4.68
N GLU A 200 4.53 -2.93 5.45
CA GLU A 200 3.25 -3.67 5.56
C GLU A 200 2.62 -3.95 4.19
N MET A 201 2.65 -2.98 3.26
CA MET A 201 2.14 -3.12 1.90
C MET A 201 2.74 -4.31 1.13
N TRP A 202 3.91 -4.82 1.52
CA TRP A 202 4.53 -5.99 0.91
C TRP A 202 3.63 -7.24 0.96
N VAL A 203 2.74 -7.40 1.95
CA VAL A 203 1.83 -8.56 2.00
C VAL A 203 0.92 -8.64 0.78
N MET A 204 0.64 -7.52 0.12
CA MET A 204 -0.16 -7.45 -1.11
C MET A 204 0.54 -8.10 -2.32
N THR A 205 1.83 -8.41 -2.21
CA THR A 205 2.58 -9.17 -3.24
C THR A 205 2.36 -10.69 -3.13
N LEU A 206 1.87 -11.17 -1.98
CA LEU A 206 1.72 -12.59 -1.68
C LEU A 206 0.36 -13.17 -2.11
N ASN A 207 -0.45 -12.39 -2.82
CA ASN A 207 -1.74 -12.80 -3.34
C ASN A 207 -1.81 -12.63 -4.86
N GLN A 208 -2.89 -13.16 -5.45
CA GLN A 208 -3.24 -12.96 -6.85
C GLN A 208 -4.76 -13.09 -6.98
N ASP A 209 -5.42 -12.21 -7.73
CA ASP A 209 -6.87 -12.27 -7.93
C ASP A 209 -7.28 -11.90 -9.36
N SER A 210 -8.55 -12.18 -9.71
CA SER A 210 -9.20 -11.64 -10.90
C SER A 210 -10.59 -11.12 -10.54
N ARG A 211 -10.83 -9.82 -10.74
CA ARG A 211 -12.08 -9.15 -10.37
C ARG A 211 -12.29 -7.86 -11.15
N ILE A 212 -13.52 -7.38 -11.11
CA ILE A 212 -13.96 -6.19 -11.83
C ILE A 212 -14.32 -5.09 -10.84
N PHE A 213 -13.87 -3.88 -11.12
CA PHE A 213 -14.30 -2.65 -10.49
C PHE A 213 -15.11 -1.85 -11.50
N GLN A 214 -16.29 -1.37 -11.09
CA GLN A 214 -17.18 -0.57 -11.92
C GLN A 214 -17.54 0.71 -11.19
N HIS A 215 -17.67 1.80 -11.95
CA HIS A 215 -18.12 3.08 -11.44
C HIS A 215 -17.30 3.58 -10.25
N GLN A 216 -15.97 3.47 -10.36
CA GLN A 216 -15.05 3.86 -9.29
C GLN A 216 -13.86 4.63 -9.87
N SER A 217 -13.44 5.68 -9.18
CA SER A 217 -12.16 6.35 -9.43
C SER A 217 -11.00 5.47 -8.96
N VAL A 218 -9.82 5.66 -9.56
CA VAL A 218 -8.62 4.93 -9.11
C VAL A 218 -8.33 5.15 -7.63
N PRO A 219 -8.35 6.37 -7.05
CA PRO A 219 -8.17 6.55 -5.61
C PRO A 219 -9.11 5.68 -4.74
N THR A 220 -10.37 5.50 -5.17
CA THR A 220 -11.33 4.63 -4.47
C THR A 220 -10.91 3.16 -4.54
N ILE A 221 -10.44 2.70 -5.71
CA ILE A 221 -9.93 1.34 -5.90
C ILE A 221 -8.65 1.13 -5.07
N LEU A 222 -7.72 2.07 -5.09
CA LEU A 222 -6.47 2.03 -4.32
C LEU A 222 -6.75 1.91 -2.82
N LYS A 223 -7.68 2.71 -2.30
CA LYS A 223 -8.11 2.64 -0.90
C LYS A 223 -8.72 1.28 -0.57
N THR A 224 -9.61 0.77 -1.42
CA THR A 224 -10.26 -0.53 -1.23
C THR A 224 -9.21 -1.66 -1.12
N LEU A 225 -8.18 -1.64 -1.96
CA LEU A 225 -7.09 -2.63 -1.94
C LEU A 225 -6.27 -2.58 -0.64
N LEU A 226 -6.00 -1.38 -0.12
CA LEU A 226 -5.27 -1.18 1.13
C LEU A 226 -6.12 -1.61 2.34
N ASP A 227 -7.40 -1.25 2.36
CA ASP A 227 -8.35 -1.64 3.41
C ASP A 227 -8.50 -3.17 3.50
N GLU A 228 -8.63 -3.86 2.35
CA GLU A 228 -8.69 -5.32 2.28
C GLU A 228 -7.42 -6.01 2.76
N ALA A 229 -6.26 -5.35 2.61
CA ALA A 229 -4.97 -5.84 3.06
C ALA A 229 -4.61 -5.38 4.48
N HIS A 230 -5.46 -4.58 5.12
CA HIS A 230 -5.23 -3.95 6.43
C HIS A 230 -3.95 -3.11 6.49
N VAL A 231 -3.57 -2.47 5.39
CA VAL A 231 -2.40 -1.57 5.31
C VAL A 231 -2.83 -0.16 5.70
N LYS A 232 -2.21 0.40 6.74
CA LYS A 232 -2.46 1.79 7.12
C LYS A 232 -1.89 2.73 6.06
N ALA A 233 -2.69 3.70 5.65
CA ALA A 233 -2.26 4.67 4.67
C ALA A 233 -3.00 6.01 4.83
N ASP A 234 -2.27 7.08 4.54
CA ASP A 234 -2.82 8.40 4.29
C ASP A 234 -2.54 8.84 2.85
N CYS A 235 -3.32 9.80 2.36
CA CYS A 235 -3.13 10.34 1.03
C CYS A 235 -3.50 11.81 0.93
N GLN A 236 -2.88 12.48 -0.03
CA GLN A 236 -3.21 13.85 -0.38
C GLN A 236 -3.23 14.01 -1.90
N PHE A 237 -4.35 14.48 -2.44
CA PHE A 237 -4.51 14.72 -3.87
C PHE A 237 -4.72 16.21 -4.13
N TYR A 238 -3.99 16.74 -5.10
CA TYR A 238 -4.04 18.16 -5.48
C TYR A 238 -4.79 18.38 -6.81
N ARG A 239 -4.95 17.34 -7.62
CA ARG A 239 -5.62 17.40 -8.93
C ARG A 239 -6.80 16.46 -9.00
N GLU A 240 -7.97 16.92 -8.55
CA GLU A 240 -9.20 16.12 -8.63
C GLU A 240 -9.59 15.75 -10.07
N ASP A 241 -9.26 16.59 -11.05
CA ASP A 241 -9.50 16.35 -12.47
C ASP A 241 -8.67 15.20 -13.07
N LEU A 242 -7.57 14.81 -12.41
CA LEU A 242 -6.72 13.69 -12.80
C LEU A 242 -7.35 12.33 -12.54
N HIS A 243 -8.36 12.27 -11.66
CA HIS A 243 -8.87 11.02 -11.09
C HIS A 243 -10.37 10.79 -11.38
N PRO A 244 -10.82 10.87 -12.65
CA PRO A 244 -12.23 10.68 -12.98
C PRO A 244 -12.71 9.25 -12.64
N GLU A 245 -14.01 9.13 -12.43
CA GLU A 245 -14.65 7.83 -12.26
C GLU A 245 -14.50 6.98 -13.52
N ARG A 246 -14.00 5.75 -13.36
CA ARG A 246 -13.89 4.78 -14.45
C ARG A 246 -15.12 3.88 -14.48
N LEU A 247 -15.71 3.73 -15.67
CA LEU A 247 -16.85 2.83 -15.88
C LEU A 247 -16.49 1.36 -15.60
N TYR A 248 -15.27 0.96 -15.94
CA TYR A 248 -14.83 -0.43 -15.90
C TYR A 248 -13.32 -0.51 -15.74
N THR A 249 -12.85 -1.30 -14.78
CA THR A 249 -11.42 -1.57 -14.55
C THR A 249 -11.26 -2.99 -14.04
N THR A 250 -10.37 -3.75 -14.65
CA THR A 250 -10.18 -5.17 -14.38
C THR A 250 -8.83 -5.38 -13.69
N GLN A 251 -8.85 -6.10 -12.57
CA GLN A 251 -7.68 -6.80 -12.05
C GLN A 251 -7.68 -8.19 -12.66
N LYS A 252 -6.63 -8.59 -13.37
CA LYS A 252 -6.61 -9.89 -14.06
C LYS A 252 -5.30 -10.62 -13.80
N ARG A 253 -5.35 -11.64 -12.95
CA ARG A 253 -4.20 -12.49 -12.58
C ARG A 253 -3.01 -11.67 -12.04
N GLU A 254 -3.31 -10.57 -11.36
CA GLU A 254 -2.32 -9.69 -10.75
C GLU A 254 -2.39 -9.83 -9.23
N SER A 255 -1.25 -9.67 -8.58
CA SER A 255 -1.22 -9.40 -7.14
C SER A 255 -1.94 -8.09 -6.84
N ALA A 256 -2.43 -7.93 -5.61
CA ALA A 256 -3.03 -6.68 -5.19
C ALA A 256 -2.02 -5.53 -5.27
N PHE A 257 -0.73 -5.80 -5.00
CA PHE A 257 0.34 -4.83 -5.14
C PHE A 257 0.55 -4.39 -6.59
N ASP A 258 0.67 -5.34 -7.52
CA ASP A 258 0.92 -5.00 -8.93
C ASP A 258 -0.25 -4.25 -9.55
N PHE A 259 -1.48 -4.66 -9.21
CA PHE A 259 -2.69 -3.96 -9.61
C PHE A 259 -2.76 -2.54 -9.04
N TRP A 260 -2.42 -2.37 -7.76
CA TRP A 260 -2.36 -1.07 -7.10
C TRP A 260 -1.34 -0.15 -7.79
N CYS A 261 -0.09 -0.61 -7.95
CA CYS A 261 0.97 0.17 -8.60
C CYS A 261 0.61 0.51 -10.03
N ARG A 262 0.03 -0.44 -10.77
CA ARG A 262 -0.38 -0.21 -12.15
C ARG A 262 -1.38 0.94 -12.29
N LEU A 263 -2.40 0.98 -11.44
CA LEU A 263 -3.40 2.05 -11.47
C LEU A 263 -2.83 3.37 -10.95
N ALA A 264 -2.10 3.33 -9.84
CA ALA A 264 -1.45 4.51 -9.28
C ALA A 264 -0.50 5.16 -10.31
N PHE A 265 0.32 4.36 -11.00
CA PHE A 265 1.32 4.87 -11.93
C PHE A 265 0.70 5.32 -13.25
N GLU A 266 -0.42 4.74 -13.68
CA GLU A 266 -1.20 5.20 -14.82
C GLU A 266 -1.69 6.64 -14.61
N GLU A 267 -2.07 7.00 -13.38
CA GLU A 267 -2.51 8.36 -13.00
C GLU A 267 -1.40 9.20 -12.34
N GLY A 268 -0.15 8.72 -12.33
CA GLY A 268 1.00 9.48 -11.84
C GLY A 268 1.08 9.62 -10.32
N ILE A 269 0.33 8.82 -9.56
CA ILE A 269 0.35 8.78 -8.10
C ILE A 269 1.63 8.10 -7.61
N ASN A 270 2.40 8.83 -6.81
CA ASN A 270 3.57 8.35 -6.10
C ASN A 270 3.21 7.82 -4.72
N PHE A 271 4.01 6.91 -4.17
CA PHE A 271 3.89 6.50 -2.77
C PHE A 271 5.25 6.36 -2.07
N TRP A 272 5.26 6.48 -0.75
CA TRP A 272 6.42 6.27 0.11
C TRP A 272 5.99 5.80 1.50
N PHE A 273 6.94 5.44 2.35
CA PHE A 273 6.67 4.96 3.71
C PHE A 273 7.18 5.98 4.72
N GLU A 274 6.27 6.53 5.51
CA GLU A 274 6.61 7.30 6.71
C GLU A 274 6.79 6.36 7.91
N GLU A 275 7.17 6.87 9.09
CA GLU A 275 7.47 5.98 10.22
C GLU A 275 6.28 5.06 10.58
N GLU A 276 5.05 5.54 10.47
CA GLU A 276 3.87 4.81 10.96
C GLU A 276 3.01 4.15 9.88
N GLN A 277 3.13 4.59 8.61
CA GLN A 277 2.21 4.19 7.56
C GLN A 277 2.69 4.53 6.14
N LEU A 278 1.99 3.97 5.15
CA LEU A 278 2.11 4.35 3.74
C LEU A 278 1.56 5.77 3.54
N PHE A 279 2.20 6.55 2.66
CA PHE A 279 1.63 7.80 2.15
C PHE A 279 1.66 7.80 0.63
N TYR A 280 0.63 8.35 -0.01
CA TYR A 280 0.61 8.52 -1.47
C TYR A 280 -0.02 9.85 -1.92
N SER A 281 0.51 10.39 -3.02
CA SER A 281 0.17 11.72 -3.54
C SER A 281 0.35 11.78 -5.06
N ASP A 282 -0.44 12.64 -5.70
CA ASP A 282 -0.34 12.98 -7.13
C ASP A 282 0.57 14.19 -7.42
N GLU A 283 1.13 14.83 -6.40
CA GLU A 283 2.11 15.91 -6.56
C GLU A 283 3.22 15.87 -5.52
N HIS A 284 4.39 16.42 -5.86
CA HIS A 284 5.52 16.57 -4.94
C HIS A 284 5.19 17.43 -3.71
N MET A 285 4.15 18.27 -3.76
CA MET A 285 3.72 19.09 -2.62
C MET A 285 3.24 18.27 -1.42
N GLY A 286 2.87 17.00 -1.61
CA GLY A 286 2.57 16.08 -0.52
C GLY A 286 3.82 15.63 0.27
N MET A 287 5.03 15.93 -0.21
CA MET A 287 6.28 15.58 0.45
C MET A 287 6.69 16.61 1.51
N THR A 288 7.43 16.16 2.53
CA THR A 288 7.83 17.03 3.64
C THR A 288 9.26 17.53 3.50
N ALA A 289 9.47 18.81 3.81
CA ALA A 289 10.80 19.43 3.87
C ALA A 289 11.38 19.36 5.30
N GLY A 290 12.61 19.87 5.49
CA GLY A 290 13.23 20.05 6.81
C GLY A 290 14.58 19.37 7.00
N ILE A 291 15.05 18.62 6.00
CA ILE A 291 16.39 18.05 6.00
C ILE A 291 17.36 19.06 5.39
N HIS A 292 18.45 19.35 6.10
CA HIS A 292 19.49 20.25 5.65
C HIS A 292 20.81 19.48 5.58
N LEU A 293 21.46 19.54 4.42
CA LEU A 293 22.79 18.98 4.21
C LEU A 293 23.81 20.09 3.96
N THR A 294 25.01 19.87 4.46
CA THR A 294 26.20 20.67 4.12
C THR A 294 27.11 19.85 3.23
N TYR A 295 27.53 20.42 2.10
CA TYR A 295 28.54 19.79 1.27
C TYR A 295 29.91 19.93 1.93
N ASN A 296 30.53 18.82 2.28
CA ASN A 296 31.90 18.77 2.77
C ASN A 296 32.62 17.54 2.20
N PRO A 297 33.53 17.70 1.23
CA PRO A 297 34.24 16.58 0.63
C PRO A 297 35.34 16.00 1.54
N GLN A 298 35.62 16.62 2.69
CA GLN A 298 36.59 16.13 3.67
C GLN A 298 35.85 15.41 4.79
N ALA A 299 35.59 14.10 4.62
CA ALA A 299 34.85 13.31 5.59
C ALA A 299 35.47 13.34 7.01
N ASP A 300 36.80 13.40 7.10
CA ASP A 300 37.54 13.38 8.38
C ASP A 300 37.33 14.64 9.24
N THR A 301 36.83 15.73 8.66
CA THR A 301 36.53 16.97 9.39
C THR A 301 35.08 17.08 9.80
N ASP A 302 34.25 16.10 9.45
CA ASP A 302 32.84 16.10 9.78
C ASP A 302 32.61 15.64 11.22
N ILE A 303 31.79 16.42 11.92
CA ILE A 303 31.34 16.17 13.29
C ILE A 303 29.81 16.12 13.38
N SER A 304 29.12 16.16 12.23
CA SER A 304 27.67 16.24 12.10
C SER A 304 27.07 14.99 11.43
N ASP A 305 25.75 14.88 11.43
CA ASP A 305 24.97 13.83 10.71
C ASP A 305 24.25 14.36 9.48
N SER A 306 24.77 15.43 8.91
CA SER A 306 24.07 16.22 7.92
C SER A 306 25.01 16.61 6.78
N THR A 307 25.89 15.70 6.39
CA THR A 307 26.95 16.01 5.41
C THR A 307 26.77 15.21 4.14
N ALA A 308 26.93 15.89 3.01
CA ALA A 308 27.14 15.26 1.71
C ALA A 308 28.63 15.29 1.37
N MET A 309 29.26 14.12 1.32
CA MET A 309 30.70 13.97 1.05
C MET A 309 31.03 13.93 -0.42
N THR A 310 30.15 13.32 -1.21
CA THR A 310 30.26 13.30 -2.68
C THR A 310 29.00 13.89 -3.27
N TRP A 311 29.14 14.58 -4.40
CA TRP A 311 28.02 15.19 -5.09
C TRP A 311 28.21 15.06 -6.60
N GLN A 312 27.26 14.42 -7.26
CA GLN A 312 27.22 14.23 -8.71
C GLN A 312 25.86 14.71 -9.22
N TYR A 313 25.86 15.47 -10.30
CA TYR A 313 24.65 15.95 -10.96
C TYR A 313 24.82 15.80 -12.48
N GLY A 314 23.79 15.26 -13.14
CA GLY A 314 23.76 15.04 -14.57
C GLY A 314 22.44 15.49 -15.18
N GLU A 315 22.52 16.03 -16.39
CA GLU A 315 21.36 16.29 -17.24
C GLU A 315 21.44 15.40 -18.49
N TYR A 316 20.30 14.83 -18.89
CA TYR A 316 20.23 13.84 -19.95
C TYR A 316 19.15 14.20 -20.97
N LEU A 317 19.44 13.93 -22.24
CA LEU A 317 18.45 14.06 -23.31
C LEU A 317 17.29 13.07 -23.06
N CYS A 318 16.06 13.57 -23.13
CA CYS A 318 14.83 12.81 -22.94
C CYS A 318 13.82 13.16 -24.05
N VAL A 319 12.76 12.37 -24.14
CA VAL A 319 11.59 12.61 -25.02
C VAL A 319 11.13 14.06 -24.89
N ASP A 320 10.96 14.74 -26.02
CA ASP A 320 10.61 16.17 -26.07
C ASP A 320 9.14 16.42 -26.49
N GLU A 321 8.45 15.37 -26.93
CA GLU A 321 7.04 15.38 -27.32
C GLU A 321 6.40 14.01 -27.12
N THR A 322 5.15 13.98 -26.66
CA THR A 322 4.31 12.77 -26.68
C THR A 322 2.94 13.06 -27.25
N ILE A 323 2.43 12.14 -28.06
CA ILE A 323 1.14 12.22 -28.73
C ILE A 323 0.38 10.93 -28.46
N HIS A 324 -0.81 11.03 -27.89
CA HIS A 324 -1.69 9.89 -27.62
C HIS A 324 -2.96 10.00 -28.46
N LYS A 325 -3.40 8.90 -29.05
CA LYS A 325 -4.60 8.86 -29.90
C LYS A 325 -5.47 7.65 -29.59
N ASP A 326 -6.78 7.82 -29.58
CA ASP A 326 -7.74 6.72 -29.44
C ASP A 326 -8.95 6.88 -30.37
N ASN A 327 -9.84 5.89 -30.35
CA ASN A 327 -11.10 5.88 -31.06
C ASN A 327 -12.26 5.74 -30.06
N ASN A 328 -13.23 6.67 -30.17
CA ASN A 328 -14.52 6.55 -29.50
C ASN A 328 -15.57 6.09 -30.52
N PHE A 329 -16.11 4.89 -30.33
CA PHE A 329 -17.08 4.31 -31.28
C PHE A 329 -18.41 5.07 -31.35
N VAL A 330 -18.75 5.87 -30.32
CA VAL A 330 -19.94 6.73 -30.30
C VAL A 330 -19.71 7.97 -31.17
N ARG A 331 -18.47 8.47 -31.23
CA ARG A 331 -18.05 9.64 -32.01
C ARG A 331 -16.87 9.29 -32.94
N PRO A 332 -17.05 8.37 -33.91
CA PRO A 332 -15.93 7.79 -34.67
C PRO A 332 -15.20 8.81 -35.57
N SER A 333 -15.86 9.91 -35.94
CA SER A 333 -15.27 10.99 -36.73
C SER A 333 -14.50 12.02 -35.90
N TYR A 334 -14.62 11.98 -34.56
CA TYR A 334 -13.92 12.93 -33.69
C TYR A 334 -12.44 12.54 -33.59
N PRO A 335 -11.50 13.45 -33.90
CA PRO A 335 -10.07 13.16 -33.85
C PRO A 335 -9.56 13.19 -32.40
N LEU A 336 -9.90 12.15 -31.62
CA LEU A 336 -9.53 12.04 -30.21
C LEU A 336 -8.01 11.85 -30.06
N SER A 337 -7.30 12.96 -29.82
CA SER A 337 -5.83 13.02 -29.78
C SER A 337 -5.37 14.12 -28.83
N HIS A 338 -4.35 13.83 -28.03
CA HIS A 338 -3.72 14.80 -27.13
C HIS A 338 -2.22 14.80 -27.31
N GLU A 339 -1.61 15.96 -27.05
CA GLU A 339 -0.19 16.22 -27.26
C GLU A 339 0.37 16.99 -26.07
N LYS A 340 1.58 16.61 -25.64
CA LYS A 340 2.38 17.38 -24.70
C LYS A 340 3.82 17.46 -25.22
N LYS A 341 4.39 18.66 -25.22
CA LYS A 341 5.77 18.92 -25.64
C LYS A 341 6.42 20.06 -24.87
N ILE A 342 7.75 20.13 -24.93
CA ILE A 342 8.50 21.32 -24.52
C ILE A 342 8.44 22.41 -25.61
N GLU A 343 8.72 23.67 -25.25
CA GLU A 343 8.60 24.82 -26.17
C GLU A 343 9.39 24.67 -27.49
N GLN A 344 10.60 24.10 -27.42
CA GLN A 344 11.44 23.80 -28.59
C GLN A 344 11.56 22.29 -28.84
N GLY A 345 10.47 21.54 -28.65
CA GLY A 345 10.42 20.08 -28.81
C GLY A 345 9.95 19.60 -30.20
N GLY A 346 9.73 18.30 -30.33
CA GLY A 346 9.21 17.65 -31.54
C GLY A 346 10.26 16.90 -32.37
N GLN A 347 11.50 16.76 -31.88
CA GLN A 347 12.54 15.99 -32.57
C GLN A 347 12.56 14.53 -32.13
N HIS A 348 12.19 14.26 -30.88
CA HIS A 348 12.23 12.95 -30.25
C HIS A 348 10.85 12.61 -29.69
N SER A 349 9.88 12.49 -30.61
CA SER A 349 8.48 12.29 -30.25
C SER A 349 8.15 10.82 -29.98
N VAL A 350 7.27 10.59 -29.00
CA VAL A 350 6.67 9.29 -28.71
C VAL A 350 5.19 9.33 -29.07
N PHE A 351 4.77 8.45 -29.98
CA PHE A 351 3.37 8.30 -30.38
C PHE A 351 2.79 7.00 -29.83
N GLU A 352 1.68 7.09 -29.11
CA GLU A 352 0.95 5.94 -28.58
C GLU A 352 -0.50 5.90 -29.12
N SER A 353 -0.84 4.76 -29.73
CA SER A 353 -2.21 4.40 -30.11
C SER A 353 -2.38 2.92 -29.75
N TYR A 354 -3.27 2.55 -28.84
CA TYR A 354 -4.45 3.27 -28.34
C TYR A 354 -4.16 4.05 -27.04
N GLY A 355 -4.61 5.31 -26.98
CA GLY A 355 -4.33 6.27 -25.90
C GLY A 355 -5.08 6.05 -24.59
N ARG A 356 -6.11 5.19 -24.60
CA ARG A 356 -6.85 4.65 -23.44
C ARG A 356 -7.89 5.54 -22.78
N PHE A 357 -8.25 6.62 -23.42
CA PHE A 357 -9.33 7.53 -23.01
C PHE A 357 -10.47 7.46 -24.03
N GLN A 358 -11.69 7.73 -23.57
CA GLN A 358 -12.88 7.87 -24.42
C GLN A 358 -13.31 9.33 -24.56
N LEU A 359 -12.81 10.20 -23.69
CA LEU A 359 -13.13 11.63 -23.62
C LEU A 359 -11.87 12.48 -23.45
N ASP A 360 -11.95 13.75 -23.86
CA ASP A 360 -10.82 14.69 -23.79
C ASP A 360 -10.39 15.01 -22.35
N ASP A 361 -11.34 14.97 -21.41
CA ASP A 361 -11.08 15.23 -19.99
C ASP A 361 -10.29 14.09 -19.33
N GLU A 362 -10.42 12.86 -19.85
CA GLU A 362 -9.59 11.72 -19.42
C GLU A 362 -8.21 11.76 -20.08
N GLY A 363 -8.16 12.08 -21.39
CA GLY A 363 -6.94 11.94 -22.17
C GLY A 363 -5.88 13.00 -21.91
N ARG A 364 -6.28 14.26 -21.73
CA ARG A 364 -5.35 15.37 -21.44
C ARG A 364 -4.44 15.10 -20.23
N PRO A 365 -4.99 14.78 -19.04
CA PRO A 365 -4.14 14.56 -17.86
C PRO A 365 -3.26 13.31 -17.99
N LEU A 366 -3.77 12.21 -18.58
CA LEU A 366 -2.97 11.00 -18.80
C LEU A 366 -1.79 11.23 -19.74
N THR A 367 -1.97 12.01 -20.81
CA THR A 367 -0.88 12.39 -21.72
C THR A 367 0.17 13.25 -21.01
N GLN A 368 -0.24 14.15 -20.10
CA GLN A 368 0.69 14.93 -19.30
C GLN A 368 1.49 14.05 -18.33
N VAL A 369 0.84 13.15 -17.58
CA VAL A 369 1.53 12.21 -16.69
C VAL A 369 2.53 11.36 -17.46
N ARG A 370 2.13 10.84 -18.64
CA ARG A 370 3.02 10.05 -19.48
C ARG A 370 4.24 10.84 -19.95
N PHE A 371 4.06 12.10 -20.32
CA PHE A 371 5.17 12.99 -20.68
C PHE A 371 6.15 13.20 -19.52
N GLU A 372 5.63 13.44 -18.32
CA GLU A 372 6.43 13.62 -17.10
C GLU A 372 7.21 12.33 -16.76
N GLN A 373 6.58 11.15 -16.87
CA GLN A 373 7.24 9.83 -16.70
C GLN A 373 8.44 9.64 -17.63
N LEU A 374 8.27 9.96 -18.93
CA LEU A 374 9.31 9.82 -19.94
C LEU A 374 10.49 10.79 -19.72
N ARG A 375 10.34 11.77 -18.82
CA ARG A 375 11.33 12.82 -18.53
C ARG A 375 11.86 12.79 -17.10
N ASN A 376 11.52 11.79 -16.28
CA ASN A 376 12.07 11.62 -14.92
C ASN A 376 13.60 11.72 -14.89
N GLY A 377 14.25 11.08 -15.87
CA GLY A 377 15.71 11.00 -15.97
C GLY A 377 16.39 12.23 -16.55
N SER A 378 15.66 13.31 -16.84
CA SER A 378 16.24 14.49 -17.50
C SER A 378 17.23 15.24 -16.62
N LYS A 379 17.05 15.21 -15.30
CA LYS A 379 17.91 15.84 -14.30
C LYS A 379 18.00 14.94 -13.08
N VAL A 380 19.18 14.35 -12.85
CA VAL A 380 19.38 13.38 -11.76
C VAL A 380 20.70 13.67 -11.06
N GLY A 381 20.71 13.55 -9.75
CA GLY A 381 21.92 13.60 -8.96
C GLY A 381 22.09 12.37 -8.06
N GLN A 382 23.33 12.17 -7.63
CA GLN A 382 23.74 11.15 -6.69
C GLN A 382 24.71 11.75 -5.66
N ALA A 383 24.59 11.33 -4.41
CA ALA A 383 25.48 11.76 -3.35
C ALA A 383 25.74 10.64 -2.34
N THR A 384 26.90 10.68 -1.70
CA THR A 384 27.19 9.91 -0.48
C THR A 384 27.03 10.83 0.72
N THR A 385 26.35 10.36 1.76
CA THR A 385 26.04 11.14 2.97
C THR A 385 26.14 10.28 4.23
N ASN A 386 26.15 10.90 5.41
CA ASN A 386 25.91 10.25 6.71
C ASN A 386 24.53 10.54 7.30
N CYS A 387 23.64 11.23 6.57
CA CYS A 387 22.33 11.61 7.08
C CYS A 387 21.29 10.48 6.99
N PHE A 388 21.00 9.82 8.12
CA PHE A 388 20.01 8.73 8.19
C PHE A 388 18.55 9.21 8.00
N ALA A 389 18.29 10.50 8.18
CA ALA A 389 16.96 11.08 8.02
C ALA A 389 16.49 11.16 6.55
N LEU A 390 17.42 11.03 5.59
CA LEU A 390 17.08 10.99 4.17
C LEU A 390 16.26 9.74 3.87
N MET A 391 15.10 9.93 3.24
CA MET A 391 14.19 8.86 2.81
C MET A 391 13.25 9.38 1.71
N PRO A 392 12.62 8.50 0.91
CA PRO A 392 11.58 8.92 -0.03
C PRO A 392 10.45 9.67 0.67
N GLY A 393 9.82 10.63 -0.03
CA GLY A 393 8.83 11.52 0.56
C GLY A 393 9.41 12.74 1.29
N LYS A 394 10.74 12.90 1.28
CA LYS A 394 11.44 14.06 1.82
C LYS A 394 12.06 14.93 0.73
N ILE A 395 12.04 16.23 0.96
CA ILE A 395 12.80 17.24 0.22
C ILE A 395 13.89 17.78 1.15
N PHE A 396 15.14 17.71 0.72
CA PHE A 396 16.29 18.24 1.47
C PHE A 396 16.87 19.47 0.79
N THR A 397 17.61 20.28 1.54
CA THR A 397 18.33 21.45 1.02
C THR A 397 19.83 21.23 1.13
N LEU A 398 20.59 21.49 0.06
CA LEU A 398 22.04 21.47 0.11
C LEU A 398 22.60 22.89 0.34
N SER A 399 23.69 23.00 1.08
CA SER A 399 24.44 24.23 1.31
C SER A 399 25.95 24.02 1.17
N GLN A 400 26.69 25.12 0.99
CA GLN A 400 28.16 25.16 0.90
C GLN A 400 28.80 24.39 -0.27
N HIS A 401 28.02 24.02 -1.28
CA HIS A 401 28.56 23.49 -2.53
C HIS A 401 29.23 24.62 -3.34
N PRO A 402 30.44 24.40 -3.92
CA PRO A 402 31.17 25.43 -4.66
C PRO A 402 30.44 25.93 -5.93
N HIS A 403 29.64 25.07 -6.55
CA HIS A 403 28.75 25.45 -7.65
C HIS A 403 27.41 25.93 -7.09
N GLN A 404 27.14 27.23 -7.18
CA GLN A 404 25.99 27.90 -6.55
C GLN A 404 24.61 27.27 -6.87
N PRO A 405 24.28 26.86 -8.11
CA PRO A 405 23.01 26.22 -8.42
C PRO A 405 22.78 24.88 -7.70
N MET A 406 23.82 24.25 -7.14
CA MET A 406 23.64 23.03 -6.35
C MET A 406 23.09 23.30 -4.94
N ASN A 407 23.25 24.53 -4.45
CA ASN A 407 22.76 24.96 -3.13
C ASN A 407 21.25 25.28 -3.18
N ASP A 408 20.46 24.26 -3.48
CA ASP A 408 19.01 24.34 -3.67
C ASP A 408 18.30 23.17 -2.98
N ARG A 409 16.99 23.06 -3.23
CA ARG A 409 16.12 21.98 -2.76
C ARG A 409 16.15 20.81 -3.73
N TRP A 410 16.23 19.61 -3.16
CA TRP A 410 16.35 18.35 -3.87
C TRP A 410 15.37 17.34 -3.30
N GLN A 411 14.67 16.63 -4.17
CA GLN A 411 13.73 15.57 -3.81
C GLN A 411 14.45 14.23 -3.77
N VAL A 412 14.28 13.47 -2.69
CA VAL A 412 14.84 12.12 -2.56
C VAL A 412 14.04 11.14 -3.44
N ILE A 413 14.73 10.46 -4.35
CA ILE A 413 14.14 9.40 -5.19
C ILE A 413 14.48 8.02 -4.64
N SER A 414 15.71 7.78 -4.25
CA SER A 414 16.08 6.54 -3.56
C SER A 414 17.24 6.77 -2.60
N VAL A 415 17.32 5.94 -1.57
CA VAL A 415 18.42 5.96 -0.62
C VAL A 415 18.78 4.54 -0.20
N SER A 416 20.07 4.28 -0.04
CA SER A 416 20.59 3.07 0.56
C SER A 416 21.40 3.45 1.78
N HIS A 417 21.04 2.92 2.95
CA HIS A 417 21.76 3.07 4.20
C HIS A 417 22.47 1.76 4.55
N HIS A 418 23.72 1.88 4.97
CA HIS A 418 24.52 0.77 5.46
C HIS A 418 25.15 1.17 6.79
N GLY A 419 24.85 0.40 7.83
CA GLY A 419 25.36 0.64 9.18
C GLY A 419 26.06 -0.59 9.74
N VAL A 420 27.20 -0.38 10.40
CA VAL A 420 28.00 -1.44 11.05
C VAL A 420 28.26 -1.06 12.51
N GLN A 421 28.06 -2.02 13.42
CA GLN A 421 28.27 -1.88 14.86
C GLN A 421 29.18 -3.02 15.37
N PRO A 422 30.52 -2.86 15.26
CA PRO A 422 31.50 -3.93 15.56
C PRO A 422 31.57 -4.34 17.03
N LEU A 423 31.11 -3.49 17.96
CA LEU A 423 31.14 -3.82 19.39
C LEU A 423 30.12 -4.92 19.76
N ALA A 424 29.14 -5.20 18.90
CA ALA A 424 28.10 -6.19 19.19
C ALA A 424 28.61 -7.64 19.12
N ASP A 425 29.60 -7.95 18.30
CA ASP A 425 30.16 -9.31 18.13
C ASP A 425 31.62 -9.45 18.61
N ASN A 426 32.16 -8.43 19.29
CA ASN A 426 33.55 -8.38 19.76
C ASN A 426 34.60 -8.56 18.64
N SER A 427 34.26 -8.28 17.38
CA SER A 427 35.16 -8.45 16.24
C SER A 427 36.36 -7.49 16.23
N GLY A 428 36.32 -6.43 17.04
CA GLY A 428 37.35 -5.39 17.08
C GLY A 428 37.26 -4.48 15.85
N GLY A 429 36.93 -3.21 16.04
CA GLY A 429 36.75 -2.26 14.94
C GLY A 429 36.64 -0.79 15.39
N GLU A 430 36.72 0.11 14.43
CA GLU A 430 36.63 1.57 14.62
C GLU A 430 35.17 2.04 14.79
N GLY A 431 34.63 1.98 16.01
CA GLY A 431 33.34 2.58 16.37
C GLY A 431 32.12 2.12 15.55
N THR A 432 30.93 2.65 15.86
CA THR A 432 29.73 2.44 15.04
C THR A 432 29.78 3.37 13.82
N GLN A 433 29.58 2.83 12.63
CA GLN A 433 29.67 3.57 11.36
C GLN A 433 28.34 3.54 10.60
N LEU A 434 28.04 4.63 9.89
CA LEU A 434 26.90 4.76 8.99
C LEU A 434 27.32 5.42 7.69
N SER A 435 26.93 4.81 6.57
CA SER A 435 27.17 5.35 5.23
C SER A 435 25.89 5.25 4.41
N ASN A 436 25.59 6.32 3.67
CA ASN A 436 24.38 6.40 2.86
C ASN A 436 24.70 6.80 1.43
N SER A 437 24.00 6.23 0.46
CA SER A 437 24.00 6.68 -0.93
C SER A 437 22.59 7.12 -1.30
N VAL A 438 22.43 8.33 -1.82
CA VAL A 438 21.13 8.93 -2.17
C VAL A 438 21.10 9.30 -3.65
N SER A 439 19.98 9.03 -4.32
CA SER A 439 19.64 9.59 -5.62
C SER A 439 18.52 10.62 -5.48
N PHE A 440 18.61 11.69 -6.25
CA PHE A 440 17.70 12.83 -6.12
C PHE A 440 17.48 13.54 -7.45
N ILE A 441 16.44 14.36 -7.48
CA ILE A 441 16.09 15.25 -8.60
C ILE A 441 15.80 16.66 -8.07
N PRO A 442 15.68 17.70 -8.92
CA PRO A 442 15.28 19.04 -8.48
C PRO A 442 13.98 19.01 -7.67
N GLY A 443 13.93 19.72 -6.53
CA GLY A 443 12.83 19.61 -5.56
C GLY A 443 11.46 20.13 -6.02
N THR A 444 11.36 20.74 -7.20
CA THR A 444 10.11 21.26 -7.79
C THR A 444 9.65 20.48 -9.01
N GLN A 445 10.42 19.45 -9.42
CA GLN A 445 10.07 18.62 -10.56
C GLN A 445 9.06 17.54 -10.12
N GLU A 446 7.99 17.35 -10.89
CA GLU A 446 7.14 16.19 -10.70
C GLU A 446 7.86 14.93 -11.19
N TRP A 447 8.26 14.09 -10.23
CA TRP A 447 8.65 12.73 -10.54
C TRP A 447 7.40 11.87 -10.67
N ARG A 448 7.32 11.03 -11.71
CA ARG A 448 6.20 10.08 -11.89
C ARG A 448 6.72 8.66 -11.88
N PRO A 449 6.07 7.66 -11.29
CA PRO A 449 6.62 6.32 -11.31
C PRO A 449 6.63 5.78 -12.75
N PRO A 450 7.61 4.96 -13.15
CA PRO A 450 7.61 4.38 -14.50
C PRO A 450 6.32 3.62 -14.80
N TYR A 451 5.74 3.87 -15.97
CA TYR A 451 4.48 3.24 -16.39
C TYR A 451 4.57 1.72 -16.37
N ARG A 452 3.57 1.09 -15.75
CA ARG A 452 3.38 -0.36 -15.77
C ARG A 452 2.31 -0.73 -16.79
N TYR A 453 2.69 -1.50 -17.79
CA TYR A 453 1.74 -2.04 -18.74
C TYR A 453 0.76 -2.99 -18.05
N LYS A 454 -0.52 -2.91 -18.43
CA LYS A 454 -1.52 -3.86 -17.94
C LYS A 454 -1.26 -5.25 -18.51
N PRO A 455 -1.62 -6.31 -17.77
CA PRO A 455 -1.61 -7.65 -18.32
C PRO A 455 -2.53 -7.68 -19.54
N THR A 456 -2.06 -8.33 -20.59
CA THR A 456 -2.86 -8.60 -21.77
C THR A 456 -3.75 -9.81 -21.52
N ALA A 457 -4.90 -9.87 -22.18
CA ALA A 457 -5.69 -11.09 -22.19
C ALA A 457 -4.89 -12.25 -22.79
N ASP A 458 -4.93 -13.42 -22.15
CA ASP A 458 -4.23 -14.64 -22.64
C ASP A 458 -4.84 -15.17 -23.95
N GLY A 459 -6.12 -14.84 -24.19
CA GLY A 459 -6.88 -15.24 -25.36
C GLY A 459 -8.35 -14.87 -25.19
N ASP A 460 -9.19 -15.42 -26.07
CA ASP A 460 -10.63 -15.27 -25.97
C ASP A 460 -11.18 -16.05 -24.76
N GLU A 461 -12.17 -15.46 -24.11
CA GLU A 461 -12.80 -16.03 -22.93
C GLU A 461 -14.27 -16.35 -23.18
N VAL A 462 -14.79 -17.31 -22.42
CA VAL A 462 -16.21 -17.64 -22.44
C VAL A 462 -16.90 -16.90 -21.30
N ALA A 463 -18.02 -16.25 -21.60
CA ALA A 463 -18.87 -15.61 -20.61
C ALA A 463 -20.35 -15.95 -20.86
N THR A 464 -21.19 -15.69 -19.86
CA THR A 464 -22.65 -15.89 -19.97
C THR A 464 -23.35 -14.54 -19.99
N VAL A 465 -24.25 -14.31 -20.94
CA VAL A 465 -25.07 -13.09 -20.97
C VAL A 465 -26.01 -13.06 -19.77
N VAL A 466 -26.07 -11.92 -19.09
CA VAL A 466 -26.85 -11.71 -17.86
C VAL A 466 -27.70 -10.45 -17.95
N GLY A 467 -28.69 -10.35 -17.08
CA GLY A 467 -29.60 -9.21 -17.01
C GLY A 467 -30.48 -9.25 -15.77
N PRO A 468 -31.46 -8.33 -15.66
CA PRO A 468 -32.36 -8.26 -14.51
C PRO A 468 -33.23 -9.51 -14.38
N PRO A 469 -33.67 -9.87 -13.16
CA PRO A 469 -34.58 -10.99 -12.95
C PRO A 469 -35.88 -10.84 -13.76
N GLY A 470 -36.31 -11.91 -14.42
CA GLY A 470 -37.57 -11.95 -15.19
C GLY A 470 -37.47 -11.43 -16.63
N GLU A 471 -36.31 -10.92 -17.05
CA GLU A 471 -36.07 -10.55 -18.44
C GLU A 471 -35.40 -11.68 -19.24
N GLU A 472 -35.69 -11.72 -20.55
CA GLU A 472 -35.02 -12.61 -21.51
C GLU A 472 -33.94 -11.88 -22.33
N ILE A 473 -34.07 -10.55 -22.46
CA ILE A 473 -33.24 -9.70 -23.31
C ILE A 473 -32.92 -8.43 -22.53
N TYR A 474 -31.64 -8.10 -22.40
CA TYR A 474 -31.19 -6.87 -21.73
C TYR A 474 -30.05 -6.23 -22.53
N VAL A 475 -30.39 -5.20 -23.29
CA VAL A 475 -29.51 -4.55 -24.27
C VAL A 475 -29.60 -3.03 -24.16
N ASN A 476 -28.51 -2.33 -24.46
CA ASN A 476 -28.53 -0.86 -24.56
C ASN A 476 -28.81 -0.39 -26.01
N GLU A 477 -28.79 0.93 -26.22
CA GLU A 477 -29.04 1.58 -27.52
C GLU A 477 -28.07 1.18 -28.64
N TYR A 478 -26.91 0.61 -28.30
CA TYR A 478 -25.91 0.11 -29.25
C TYR A 478 -26.00 -1.41 -29.48
N GLY A 479 -26.99 -2.09 -28.90
CA GLY A 479 -27.09 -3.54 -28.94
C GLY A 479 -26.02 -4.25 -28.11
N ALA A 480 -25.35 -3.55 -27.19
CA ALA A 480 -24.43 -4.15 -26.23
C ALA A 480 -25.21 -4.84 -25.11
N VAL A 481 -24.63 -5.90 -24.56
CA VAL A 481 -25.22 -6.72 -23.48
C VAL A 481 -24.33 -6.71 -22.24
N LYS A 482 -24.85 -7.19 -21.11
CA LYS A 482 -24.06 -7.48 -19.90
C LYS A 482 -23.64 -8.95 -19.90
N VAL A 483 -22.45 -9.24 -19.40
CA VAL A 483 -21.92 -10.61 -19.30
C VAL A 483 -21.38 -10.89 -17.91
N HIS A 484 -21.50 -12.14 -17.47
CA HIS A 484 -20.82 -12.62 -16.28
C HIS A 484 -19.67 -13.53 -16.71
N PHE A 485 -18.44 -13.09 -16.40
CA PHE A 485 -17.24 -13.87 -16.63
C PHE A 485 -17.13 -14.99 -15.58
N HIS A 486 -16.78 -16.21 -15.99
CA HIS A 486 -16.78 -17.36 -15.08
C HIS A 486 -15.64 -17.34 -14.05
N TRP A 487 -14.60 -16.55 -14.28
CA TRP A 487 -13.52 -16.32 -13.31
C TRP A 487 -13.87 -15.24 -12.27
N ASP A 488 -14.91 -14.44 -12.50
CA ASP A 488 -15.33 -13.44 -11.51
C ASP A 488 -16.04 -14.15 -10.36
N ARG A 489 -15.32 -14.28 -9.25
CA ARG A 489 -15.80 -14.91 -8.02
C ARG A 489 -16.44 -13.91 -7.04
N ARG A 490 -16.34 -12.61 -7.30
CA ARG A 490 -16.81 -11.54 -6.41
C ARG A 490 -18.10 -10.89 -6.93
N GLY A 491 -18.24 -10.78 -8.24
CA GLY A 491 -19.44 -10.29 -8.89
C GLY A 491 -20.64 -11.24 -8.73
N SER A 492 -21.84 -10.67 -8.79
CA SER A 492 -23.08 -11.45 -8.93
C SER A 492 -23.37 -11.67 -10.41
N ALA A 493 -23.91 -12.84 -10.76
CA ALA A 493 -24.29 -13.19 -12.12
C ALA A 493 -25.63 -12.53 -12.55
N ASP A 494 -25.69 -11.21 -12.48
CA ASP A 494 -26.85 -10.39 -12.82
C ASP A 494 -26.46 -9.15 -13.66
N HIS A 495 -27.40 -8.21 -13.87
CA HIS A 495 -27.19 -6.99 -14.64
C HIS A 495 -26.06 -6.07 -14.14
N SER A 496 -25.52 -6.30 -12.94
CA SER A 496 -24.36 -5.58 -12.38
C SER A 496 -23.01 -6.24 -12.70
N ALA A 497 -22.97 -7.41 -13.35
CA ALA A 497 -21.77 -8.23 -13.48
C ALA A 497 -20.60 -7.60 -14.28
N SER A 498 -20.90 -6.76 -15.28
CA SER A 498 -19.87 -6.19 -16.17
C SER A 498 -20.26 -4.82 -16.69
N CYS A 499 -19.38 -4.16 -17.43
CA CYS A 499 -19.75 -3.07 -18.32
C CYS A 499 -20.66 -3.55 -19.48
N TRP A 500 -21.18 -2.60 -20.27
CA TRP A 500 -21.84 -2.94 -21.53
C TRP A 500 -20.82 -3.43 -22.55
N VAL A 501 -20.95 -4.70 -22.97
CA VAL A 501 -20.05 -5.34 -23.91
C VAL A 501 -20.68 -5.35 -25.30
N ARG A 502 -20.02 -4.71 -26.26
CA ARG A 502 -20.48 -4.65 -27.65
C ARG A 502 -20.44 -6.03 -28.31
N VAL A 503 -21.36 -6.27 -29.24
CA VAL A 503 -21.47 -7.53 -29.98
C VAL A 503 -21.05 -7.30 -31.43
N ALA A 504 -20.04 -8.03 -31.88
CA ALA A 504 -19.65 -8.05 -33.28
C ALA A 504 -20.76 -8.69 -34.12
N MET A 505 -21.23 -7.96 -35.14
CA MET A 505 -22.23 -8.46 -36.08
C MET A 505 -21.52 -9.03 -37.31
N GLY A 506 -22.02 -10.15 -37.85
CA GLY A 506 -21.45 -10.77 -39.05
C GLY A 506 -21.50 -9.89 -40.31
N TRP A 507 -22.39 -8.89 -40.32
CA TRP A 507 -22.47 -7.86 -41.35
C TRP A 507 -23.14 -6.61 -40.76
N SER A 508 -22.54 -5.43 -40.91
CA SER A 508 -23.11 -4.18 -40.39
C SER A 508 -22.70 -2.97 -41.22
N GLY A 509 -23.60 -2.02 -41.41
CA GLY A 509 -23.33 -0.72 -42.00
C GLY A 509 -24.36 0.34 -41.57
N ASN A 510 -24.31 1.53 -42.18
CA ASN A 510 -25.20 2.63 -41.82
C ASN A 510 -26.64 2.35 -42.24
N GLY A 511 -27.45 1.82 -41.32
CA GLY A 511 -28.86 1.49 -41.54
C GLY A 511 -29.13 0.14 -42.22
N TYR A 512 -28.13 -0.74 -42.32
CA TYR A 512 -28.28 -2.08 -42.91
C TYR A 512 -27.35 -3.11 -42.25
N GLY A 513 -27.63 -4.39 -42.47
CA GLY A 513 -26.81 -5.51 -42.00
C GLY A 513 -27.59 -6.55 -41.20
N PHE A 514 -26.88 -7.36 -40.44
CA PHE A 514 -27.42 -8.32 -39.47
C PHE A 514 -27.48 -7.70 -38.08
N SER A 515 -28.58 -7.96 -37.37
CA SER A 515 -28.74 -7.58 -35.97
C SER A 515 -29.38 -8.74 -35.22
N ALA A 516 -28.58 -9.43 -34.43
CA ALA A 516 -29.00 -10.53 -33.58
C ALA A 516 -28.19 -10.50 -32.28
N VAL A 517 -28.73 -9.82 -31.27
CA VAL A 517 -28.10 -9.73 -29.95
C VAL A 517 -28.35 -11.02 -29.15
N PRO A 518 -27.33 -11.53 -28.42
CA PRO A 518 -27.49 -12.73 -27.61
C PRO A 518 -28.43 -12.46 -26.43
N ARG A 519 -29.22 -13.47 -26.05
CA ARG A 519 -30.20 -13.39 -24.96
C ARG A 519 -29.55 -13.74 -23.63
N ILE A 520 -30.20 -13.36 -22.53
CA ILE A 520 -29.79 -13.77 -21.18
C ILE A 520 -29.69 -15.30 -21.13
N GLY A 521 -28.59 -15.81 -20.59
CA GLY A 521 -28.27 -17.24 -20.53
C GLY A 521 -27.49 -17.77 -21.74
N THR A 522 -27.35 -17.01 -22.83
CA THR A 522 -26.49 -17.40 -23.97
C THR A 522 -25.02 -17.36 -23.58
N GLN A 523 -24.26 -18.36 -24.01
CA GLN A 523 -22.81 -18.41 -23.87
C GLN A 523 -22.15 -17.69 -25.05
N VAL A 524 -21.22 -16.78 -24.74
CA VAL A 524 -20.55 -15.91 -25.71
C VAL A 524 -19.05 -16.03 -25.61
N LEU A 525 -18.38 -15.81 -26.75
CA LEU A 525 -16.93 -15.63 -26.84
C LEU A 525 -16.62 -14.14 -26.71
N VAL A 526 -15.77 -13.78 -25.76
CA VAL A 526 -15.32 -12.43 -25.48
C VAL A 526 -13.85 -12.31 -25.86
N SER A 527 -13.58 -11.44 -26.83
CA SER A 527 -12.24 -11.00 -27.21
C SER A 527 -11.94 -9.63 -26.59
N TYR A 528 -10.70 -9.16 -26.71
CA TYR A 528 -10.23 -7.91 -26.10
C TYR A 528 -9.58 -7.03 -27.16
N LEU A 529 -10.10 -5.81 -27.32
CA LEU A 529 -9.56 -4.88 -28.32
C LEU A 529 -8.11 -4.52 -27.97
N ASN A 530 -7.18 -4.78 -28.89
CA ASN A 530 -5.73 -4.63 -28.68
C ASN A 530 -5.17 -5.43 -27.48
N GLY A 531 -5.84 -6.52 -27.08
CA GLY A 531 -5.49 -7.31 -25.91
C GLY A 531 -5.76 -6.62 -24.56
N ASP A 532 -6.43 -5.46 -24.56
CA ASP A 532 -6.75 -4.71 -23.35
C ASP A 532 -7.89 -5.37 -22.57
N ILE A 533 -7.56 -5.90 -21.38
CA ILE A 533 -8.52 -6.56 -20.47
C ILE A 533 -9.70 -5.64 -20.06
N ASP A 534 -9.57 -4.32 -20.19
CA ASP A 534 -10.62 -3.35 -19.91
C ASP A 534 -11.53 -3.07 -21.13
N ARG A 535 -11.24 -3.64 -22.31
CA ARG A 535 -11.99 -3.42 -23.55
C ARG A 535 -12.55 -4.72 -24.14
N PRO A 536 -13.45 -5.42 -23.42
CA PRO A 536 -14.09 -6.63 -23.93
C PRO A 536 -15.00 -6.33 -25.13
N ILE A 537 -15.07 -7.27 -26.06
CA ILE A 537 -16.01 -7.29 -27.18
C ILE A 537 -16.46 -8.73 -27.44
N ILE A 538 -17.74 -8.95 -27.62
CA ILE A 538 -18.27 -10.28 -27.99
C ILE A 538 -18.03 -10.50 -29.47
N THR A 539 -17.34 -11.59 -29.83
CA THR A 539 -17.00 -11.94 -31.21
C THR A 539 -17.78 -13.14 -31.74
N GLY A 540 -18.47 -13.88 -30.87
CA GLY A 540 -19.29 -15.01 -31.26
C GLY A 540 -20.15 -15.56 -30.14
N CYS A 541 -21.01 -16.52 -30.49
CA CYS A 541 -21.84 -17.28 -29.56
C CYS A 541 -21.56 -18.77 -29.76
N THR A 542 -21.65 -19.55 -28.68
CA THR A 542 -21.47 -21.00 -28.71
C THR A 542 -22.67 -21.70 -28.09
N TYR A 543 -22.96 -22.91 -28.59
CA TYR A 543 -23.87 -23.83 -27.93
C TYR A 543 -23.14 -24.53 -26.78
N ASP A 544 -23.88 -24.88 -25.74
CA ASP A 544 -23.36 -25.55 -24.54
C ASP A 544 -24.36 -26.58 -24.00
N GLY A 545 -24.08 -27.18 -22.85
CA GLY A 545 -24.97 -28.19 -22.25
C GLY A 545 -26.35 -27.65 -21.84
N ARG A 546 -26.55 -26.33 -21.77
CA ARG A 546 -27.84 -25.69 -21.48
C ARG A 546 -28.52 -25.19 -22.75
N ASN A 547 -27.74 -24.78 -23.74
CA ASN A 547 -28.17 -24.19 -25.00
C ASN A 547 -27.82 -25.14 -26.15
N ALA A 548 -28.77 -26.00 -26.53
CA ALA A 548 -28.57 -26.96 -27.62
C ALA A 548 -28.67 -26.30 -29.01
N PRO A 549 -27.97 -26.82 -30.04
CA PRO A 549 -28.18 -26.42 -31.42
C PRO A 549 -29.64 -26.62 -31.87
N PRO A 550 -30.16 -25.82 -32.81
CA PRO A 550 -31.55 -25.91 -33.27
C PRO A 550 -31.86 -27.22 -34.00
N ILE A 551 -30.85 -27.97 -34.43
CA ILE A 551 -30.97 -29.27 -35.07
C ILE A 551 -30.16 -30.32 -34.31
N LYS A 552 -30.55 -31.59 -34.44
CA LYS A 552 -29.83 -32.70 -33.82
C LYS A 552 -28.61 -33.07 -34.66
N PHE A 553 -27.42 -32.94 -34.06
CA PHE A 553 -26.18 -33.45 -34.60
C PHE A 553 -25.80 -34.75 -33.88
N PRO A 554 -25.22 -35.75 -34.58
CA PRO A 554 -24.78 -35.69 -35.98
C PRO A 554 -25.85 -36.06 -37.03
N GLU A 555 -27.10 -36.34 -36.65
CA GLU A 555 -28.13 -36.88 -37.55
C GLU A 555 -28.45 -35.95 -38.72
N ASN A 556 -28.54 -34.64 -38.46
CA ASN A 556 -28.87 -33.62 -39.48
C ASN A 556 -27.64 -32.84 -39.94
N LYS A 557 -26.46 -33.47 -39.99
CA LYS A 557 -25.16 -32.80 -40.30
C LYS A 557 -25.08 -32.07 -41.65
N THR A 558 -26.03 -32.28 -42.57
CA THR A 558 -26.08 -31.61 -43.87
C THR A 558 -27.02 -30.40 -43.90
N GLN A 559 -27.79 -30.15 -42.84
CA GLN A 559 -28.75 -29.04 -42.78
C GLN A 559 -28.08 -27.77 -42.26
N THR A 560 -28.40 -26.63 -42.90
CA THR A 560 -28.04 -25.30 -42.38
C THR A 560 -29.32 -24.60 -41.91
N THR A 561 -29.35 -24.13 -40.66
CA THR A 561 -30.58 -23.60 -40.04
C THR A 561 -30.36 -22.23 -39.43
N PHE A 562 -31.26 -21.29 -39.73
CA PHE A 562 -31.45 -20.03 -39.01
C PHE A 562 -32.81 -20.08 -38.31
N ARG A 563 -32.81 -20.18 -36.97
CA ARG A 563 -34.03 -20.27 -36.16
C ARG A 563 -34.03 -19.15 -35.10
N SER A 564 -35.13 -18.39 -35.02
CA SER A 564 -35.37 -17.43 -33.95
C SER A 564 -36.09 -18.06 -32.76
N GLN A 565 -36.51 -17.27 -31.78
CA GLN A 565 -37.40 -17.72 -30.71
C GLN A 565 -38.38 -16.61 -30.39
N THR A 566 -39.66 -16.92 -30.18
CA THR A 566 -40.65 -15.95 -29.70
C THR A 566 -40.17 -15.35 -28.37
N HIS A 567 -40.36 -14.05 -28.17
CA HIS A 567 -40.02 -13.39 -26.90
C HIS A 567 -41.18 -13.53 -25.90
N LYS A 568 -40.88 -13.97 -24.67
CA LYS A 568 -41.88 -14.20 -23.59
C LYS A 568 -43.08 -15.02 -24.06
N GLY A 569 -42.84 -16.05 -24.87
CA GLY A 569 -43.87 -16.88 -25.48
C GLY A 569 -43.31 -18.13 -26.16
N GLU A 570 -44.19 -18.92 -26.75
CA GLU A 570 -43.82 -20.16 -27.44
C GLU A 570 -43.64 -19.97 -28.95
N GLY A 571 -42.82 -20.82 -29.58
CA GLY A 571 -42.61 -20.84 -31.04
C GLY A 571 -41.34 -20.15 -31.55
N PHE A 572 -41.20 -20.14 -32.88
CA PHE A 572 -40.05 -19.60 -33.60
C PHE A 572 -40.38 -19.31 -35.07
N ASN A 573 -39.55 -18.48 -35.72
CA ASN A 573 -39.44 -18.43 -37.18
C ASN A 573 -38.19 -19.19 -37.61
N GLU A 574 -38.23 -19.88 -38.77
CA GLU A 574 -37.09 -20.67 -39.24
C GLU A 574 -36.90 -20.58 -40.76
N LEU A 575 -35.64 -20.47 -41.17
CA LEU A 575 -35.16 -20.79 -42.52
C LEU A 575 -34.21 -21.98 -42.43
N ARG A 576 -34.44 -23.01 -43.25
CA ARG A 576 -33.64 -24.24 -43.27
C ARG A 576 -33.34 -24.66 -44.71
N PHE A 577 -32.09 -25.02 -44.97
CA PHE A 577 -31.58 -25.45 -46.27
C PHE A 577 -31.03 -26.87 -46.20
#